data_AF-A0ABD3X0J6-F1
#
_entry.id   AF-A0ABD3X0J6-F1
#
_cell.length_a   1.000
_cell.length_b   1.000
_cell.length_c   1.000
_cell.angle_alpha   90.00
_cell.angle_beta   90.00
_cell.angle_gamma   90.00
#
_symmetry.space_group_name_H-M   'P 1'
#
loop_
_entity.id
_entity.type
_entity.pdbx_description
1 polymer ?
#
loop_
_entity_poly.entity_id
_entity_poly.type
_entity_poly.pdbx_seq_one_letter_code
_entity_poly.pdbx_strand_id
1 'polypeptide(L)'
;MESVNTTLEFIREYTVVAQAFVWNHTVEIGAISYALLPIVPSFWGRSVWLKSKMFIMLVISGLPTVICPQTFLSFIYKTSFIMDETHIYLMRWIGILVITQVLSCWLLSKSSDSTTETSQLWAITVESGCDVLVKLFMYTHQPKKSLKFDNKMFSSLMLNAMMMFLVSLFFALRSTDWGGYAEQLSRRNMHIRLDSLLLFVFGVICFVSPSLFLNCQTDAEATDDFHLYLCRIVGAYLLYKAILSARSVNFLRDSDKDAVIFSHLIGYLMLITVFAVGQIKNWETKSIKSAALKSVDEIFLVFNTVFAMSMDIPKYLTKILIPRVLQVPQDLQRIVKIKRF
;
A
#
# COMPACT_ATOMS: atom_id res chain seq x y z
N MET A 1 22.42 56.51 -5.73
CA MET A 1 21.84 55.29 -6.33
C MET A 1 22.59 54.03 -5.90
N GLU A 2 23.92 54.03 -5.81
CA GLU A 2 24.70 52.85 -5.35
C GLU A 2 24.36 52.36 -3.92
N SER A 3 24.03 53.25 -2.97
CA SER A 3 23.68 52.86 -1.59
C SER A 3 22.33 52.15 -1.45
N VAL A 4 21.41 52.36 -2.41
CA VAL A 4 20.08 51.73 -2.41
C VAL A 4 20.18 50.29 -2.91
N ASN A 5 21.04 50.03 -3.91
CA ASN A 5 21.27 48.68 -4.42
C ASN A 5 21.95 47.77 -3.39
N THR A 6 22.93 48.28 -2.65
CA THR A 6 23.60 47.52 -1.58
C THR A 6 22.66 47.16 -0.43
N THR A 7 21.73 48.07 -0.08
CA THR A 7 20.72 47.81 0.96
C THR A 7 19.71 46.74 0.52
N LEU A 8 19.27 46.77 -0.75
CA LEU A 8 18.34 45.77 -1.29
C LEU A 8 18.97 44.39 -1.45
N GLU A 9 20.25 44.31 -1.85
CA GLU A 9 20.99 43.04 -1.90
C GLU A 9 21.14 42.44 -0.51
N PHE A 10 21.50 43.25 0.49
CA PHE A 10 21.58 42.79 1.88
C PHE A 10 20.24 42.27 2.42
N ILE A 11 19.13 42.96 2.16
CA ILE A 11 17.79 42.50 2.55
C ILE A 11 17.44 41.19 1.84
N ARG A 12 17.77 41.04 0.56
CA ARG A 12 17.50 39.82 -0.20
C ARG A 12 18.30 38.64 0.34
N GLU A 13 19.60 38.82 0.58
CA GLU A 13 20.45 37.79 1.17
C GLU A 13 19.96 37.41 2.57
N TYR A 14 19.66 38.39 3.42
CA TYR A 14 19.15 38.13 4.77
C TYR A 14 17.81 37.39 4.74
N THR A 15 16.91 37.75 3.82
CA THR A 15 15.61 37.07 3.68
C THR A 15 15.78 35.63 3.22
N VAL A 16 16.70 35.37 2.27
CA VAL A 16 17.01 34.00 1.81
C VAL A 16 17.60 33.17 2.95
N VAL A 17 18.54 33.73 3.72
CA VAL A 17 19.16 33.04 4.87
C VAL A 17 18.13 32.77 5.98
N ALA A 18 17.28 33.76 6.32
CA ALA A 18 16.24 33.60 7.33
C ALA A 18 15.18 32.58 6.92
N GLN A 19 14.74 32.60 5.65
CA GLN A 19 13.81 31.59 5.10
C GLN A 19 14.44 30.20 5.12
N ALA A 20 15.71 30.06 4.72
CA ALA A 20 16.43 28.80 4.77
C ALA A 20 16.58 28.29 6.22
N PHE A 21 16.86 29.17 7.17
CA PHE A 21 16.97 28.83 8.59
C PHE A 21 15.65 28.34 9.18
N VAL A 22 14.57 29.10 9.01
CA VAL A 22 13.22 28.75 9.49
C VAL A 22 12.74 27.44 8.85
N TRP A 23 12.96 27.27 7.54
CA TRP A 23 12.60 26.06 6.83
C TRP A 23 13.36 24.83 7.32
N ASN A 24 14.68 24.93 7.50
CA ASN A 24 15.50 23.83 8.00
C ASN A 24 15.08 23.40 9.42
N HIS A 25 14.81 24.36 10.32
CA HIS A 25 14.36 24.04 11.68
C HIS A 25 12.95 23.43 11.69
N THR A 26 12.04 23.94 10.85
CA THR A 26 10.68 23.39 10.72
C THR A 26 10.71 21.95 10.21
N VAL A 27 11.58 21.65 9.25
CA VAL A 27 11.78 20.30 8.73
C VAL A 27 12.37 19.37 9.79
N GLU A 28 13.36 19.82 10.57
CA GLU A 28 13.96 19.03 11.64
C GLU A 28 12.97 18.70 12.76
N ILE A 29 12.22 19.71 13.22
CA ILE A 29 11.17 19.52 14.22
C ILE A 29 10.08 18.59 13.68
N GLY A 30 9.68 18.76 12.42
CA GLY A 30 8.71 17.88 11.75
C GLY A 30 9.21 16.43 11.66
N ALA A 31 10.48 16.24 11.30
CA ALA A 31 11.13 14.94 11.17
C ALA A 31 11.27 14.21 12.52
N ILE A 32 11.64 14.93 13.58
CA ILE A 32 11.69 14.37 14.94
C ILE A 32 10.27 14.05 15.42
N SER A 33 9.32 14.97 15.24
CA SER A 33 7.91 14.75 15.61
C SER A 33 7.35 13.52 14.91
N TYR A 34 7.65 13.34 13.63
CA TYR A 34 7.24 12.17 12.85
C TYR A 34 7.84 10.86 13.40
N ALA A 35 9.13 10.86 13.79
CA ALA A 35 9.77 9.69 14.40
C ALA A 35 9.24 9.37 15.82
N LEU A 36 8.75 10.38 16.55
CA LEU A 36 8.18 10.22 17.90
C LEU A 36 6.70 9.78 17.89
N LEU A 37 5.97 10.03 16.80
CA LEU A 37 4.56 9.66 16.63
C LEU A 37 4.23 8.21 17.01
N PRO A 38 5.05 7.19 16.69
CA PRO A 38 4.76 5.82 17.11
C PRO A 38 5.24 5.46 18.52
N ILE A 39 6.17 6.24 19.10
CA ILE A 39 6.73 5.97 20.42
C ILE A 39 5.77 6.45 21.50
N VAL A 40 5.27 7.67 21.38
CA VAL A 40 4.45 8.32 22.42
C VAL A 40 3.20 7.48 22.75
N PRO A 41 2.41 6.99 21.77
CA PRO A 41 1.28 6.09 22.01
C PRO A 41 1.64 4.75 22.67
N SER A 42 2.88 4.27 22.48
CA SER A 42 3.31 2.97 23.01
C SER A 42 3.37 2.94 24.54
N PHE A 43 3.60 4.09 25.19
CA PHE A 43 3.60 4.22 26.65
C PHE A 43 2.21 4.07 27.28
N TRP A 44 1.14 4.32 26.53
CA TRP A 44 -0.25 4.13 26.99
C TRP A 44 -0.81 2.74 26.67
N GLY A 45 0.05 1.83 26.20
CA GLY A 45 -0.27 0.43 25.98
C GLY A 45 -0.67 0.08 24.54
N ARG A 46 -0.79 -1.23 24.31
CA ARG A 46 -0.94 -1.85 22.99
C ARG A 46 -2.16 -1.33 22.20
N SER A 47 -3.32 -1.25 22.84
CA SER A 47 -4.57 -0.84 22.17
C SER A 47 -4.52 0.62 21.71
N VAL A 48 -3.97 1.52 22.54
CA VAL A 48 -3.81 2.94 22.19
C VAL A 48 -2.84 3.06 21.02
N TRP A 49 -1.70 2.36 21.09
CA TRP A 49 -0.72 2.35 20.01
C TRP A 49 -1.30 1.86 18.67
N LEU A 50 -2.04 0.75 18.64
CA LEU A 50 -2.68 0.25 17.43
C LEU A 50 -3.68 1.26 16.84
N LYS A 51 -4.49 1.91 17.69
CA LYS A 51 -5.45 2.95 17.25
C LYS A 51 -4.75 4.18 16.69
N SER A 52 -3.70 4.66 17.36
CA SER A 52 -2.88 5.77 16.87
C SER A 52 -2.19 5.41 15.55
N LYS A 53 -1.63 4.20 15.42
CA LYS A 53 -1.04 3.71 14.17
C LYS A 53 -2.08 3.69 13.05
N MET A 54 -3.28 3.16 13.29
CA MET A 54 -4.36 3.16 12.29
C MET A 54 -4.70 4.58 11.82
N PHE A 55 -4.87 5.52 12.76
CA PHE A 55 -5.18 6.91 12.44
C PHE A 55 -4.07 7.56 11.61
N ILE A 56 -2.82 7.44 12.06
CA ILE A 56 -1.64 7.97 11.35
C ILE A 56 -1.55 7.36 9.95
N MET A 57 -1.65 6.04 9.84
CA MET A 57 -1.58 5.33 8.56
C MET A 57 -2.67 5.78 7.60
N LEU A 58 -3.90 6.01 8.08
CA LEU A 58 -5.00 6.44 7.22
C LEU A 58 -4.87 7.89 6.77
N VAL A 59 -4.68 8.80 7.73
CA VAL A 59 -4.78 10.25 7.49
C VAL A 59 -3.49 10.81 6.90
N ILE A 60 -2.34 10.35 7.37
CA ILE A 60 -1.04 10.91 6.96
C ILE A 60 -0.52 10.19 5.71
N SER A 61 -0.64 8.86 5.62
CA SER A 61 -0.10 8.12 4.47
C SER A 61 -1.16 7.66 3.48
N GLY A 62 -2.22 6.98 3.91
CA GLY A 62 -3.13 6.24 3.03
C GLY A 62 -3.92 7.15 2.09
N LEU A 63 -4.75 8.03 2.66
CA LEU A 63 -5.61 8.92 1.87
C LEU A 63 -4.81 9.89 0.98
N PRO A 64 -3.76 10.59 1.47
CA PRO A 64 -2.98 11.49 0.62
C PRO A 64 -2.29 10.76 -0.54
N THR A 65 -1.79 9.55 -0.30
CA THR A 65 -1.15 8.73 -1.32
C THR A 65 -2.12 8.29 -2.43
N VAL A 66 -3.40 8.10 -2.13
CA VAL A 66 -4.42 7.77 -3.16
C VAL A 66 -4.91 9.02 -3.89
N ILE A 67 -5.26 10.07 -3.14
CA ILE A 67 -5.93 11.27 -3.67
C ILE A 67 -4.94 12.17 -4.42
N CYS A 68 -3.78 12.45 -3.83
CA CYS A 68 -2.78 13.37 -4.36
C CYS A 68 -1.35 12.80 -4.29
N PRO A 69 -1.08 11.63 -4.93
CA PRO A 69 0.20 10.94 -4.86
C PRO A 69 1.40 11.84 -5.22
N GLN A 70 1.25 12.70 -6.23
CA GLN A 70 2.31 13.61 -6.66
C GLN A 70 2.65 14.65 -5.57
N THR A 71 1.64 15.37 -5.07
CA THR A 71 1.84 16.37 -4.01
C THR A 71 2.44 15.74 -2.76
N PHE A 72 1.93 14.57 -2.38
CA PHE A 72 2.41 13.84 -1.22
C PHE A 72 3.86 13.38 -1.37
N LEU A 73 4.22 12.80 -2.53
CA LEU A 73 5.59 12.34 -2.79
C LEU A 73 6.59 13.51 -2.81
N SER A 74 6.25 14.59 -3.52
CA SER A 74 7.09 15.79 -3.58
C SER A 74 7.30 16.40 -2.19
N PHE A 75 6.28 16.35 -1.33
CA PHE A 75 6.39 16.81 0.06
C PHE A 75 7.31 15.91 0.89
N ILE A 76 7.14 14.58 0.83
CA ILE A 76 7.91 13.65 1.67
C ILE A 76 9.35 13.53 1.22
N TYR A 77 9.59 13.31 -0.06
CA TYR A 77 10.93 12.97 -0.53
C TYR A 77 11.72 14.19 -1.03
N LYS A 78 11.08 15.38 -1.07
CA LYS A 78 11.66 16.63 -1.58
C LYS A 78 12.43 16.42 -2.89
N THR A 79 11.93 15.55 -3.75
CA THR A 79 12.63 15.16 -4.95
C THR A 79 12.45 16.24 -6.01
N SER A 80 13.54 16.71 -6.61
CA SER A 80 13.51 17.46 -7.88
C SER A 80 13.18 16.56 -9.09
N PHE A 81 12.61 15.39 -8.83
CA PHE A 81 12.41 14.32 -9.78
C PHE A 81 11.05 14.45 -10.47
N ILE A 82 11.03 14.28 -11.79
CA ILE A 82 9.80 14.31 -12.59
C ILE A 82 9.16 12.93 -12.50
N MET A 83 8.05 12.83 -11.76
CA MET A 83 7.26 11.61 -11.68
C MET A 83 6.55 11.30 -12.99
N ASP A 84 6.73 10.09 -13.49
CA ASP A 84 5.90 9.54 -14.56
C ASP A 84 4.60 8.90 -14.02
N GLU A 85 3.78 8.37 -14.91
CA GLU A 85 2.50 7.73 -14.56
C GLU A 85 2.69 6.42 -13.78
N THR A 86 3.80 5.70 -13.96
CA THR A 86 4.09 4.45 -13.24
C THR A 86 4.35 4.75 -11.76
N HIS A 87 5.06 5.83 -11.45
CA HIS A 87 5.22 6.30 -10.07
C HIS A 87 3.88 6.58 -9.39
N ILE A 88 3.00 7.30 -10.08
CA ILE A 88 1.67 7.67 -9.58
C ILE A 88 0.84 6.41 -9.34
N TYR A 89 0.90 5.46 -10.28
CA TYR A 89 0.21 4.17 -10.18
C TYR A 89 0.69 3.37 -8.96
N LEU A 90 1.99 3.19 -8.79
CA LEU A 90 2.58 2.47 -7.65
C LEU A 90 2.26 3.16 -6.32
N MET A 91 2.30 4.50 -6.28
CA MET A 91 1.90 5.24 -5.10
C MET A 91 0.44 4.97 -4.74
N ARG A 92 -0.50 5.13 -5.68
CA ARG A 92 -1.92 4.81 -5.42
C ARG A 92 -2.11 3.38 -4.93
N TRP A 93 -1.35 2.43 -5.48
CA TRP A 93 -1.35 1.05 -5.01
C TRP A 93 -0.96 0.96 -3.53
N ILE A 94 0.18 1.55 -3.15
CA ILE A 94 0.61 1.62 -1.74
C ILE A 94 -0.48 2.24 -0.86
N GLY A 95 -1.07 3.36 -1.28
CA GLY A 95 -2.14 4.03 -0.54
C GLY A 95 -3.37 3.13 -0.31
N ILE A 96 -3.80 2.38 -1.32
CA ILE A 96 -4.90 1.42 -1.21
C ILE A 96 -4.55 0.28 -0.26
N LEU A 97 -3.31 -0.24 -0.32
CA LEU A 97 -2.86 -1.29 0.58
C LEU A 97 -2.84 -0.81 2.03
N VAL A 98 -2.37 0.42 2.27
CA VAL A 98 -2.40 1.07 3.59
C VAL A 98 -3.84 1.23 4.10
N ILE A 99 -4.76 1.75 3.27
CA ILE A 99 -6.18 1.88 3.64
C ILE A 99 -6.78 0.50 3.97
N THR A 100 -6.45 -0.52 3.18
CA THR A 100 -6.94 -1.88 3.41
C THR A 100 -6.39 -2.47 4.71
N GLN A 101 -5.13 -2.21 5.03
CA GLN A 101 -4.53 -2.60 6.30
C GLN A 101 -5.24 -1.92 7.47
N VAL A 102 -5.51 -0.61 7.38
CA VAL A 102 -6.29 0.11 8.40
C VAL A 102 -7.68 -0.49 8.56
N LEU A 103 -8.36 -0.81 7.45
CA LEU A 103 -9.67 -1.46 7.48
C LEU A 103 -9.62 -2.83 8.17
N SER A 104 -8.62 -3.64 7.84
CA SER A 104 -8.37 -4.94 8.48
C SER A 104 -8.18 -4.77 9.99
N CYS A 105 -7.34 -3.78 10.37
CA CYS A 105 -7.07 -3.48 11.76
C CYS A 105 -8.32 -3.04 12.52
N TRP A 106 -9.11 -2.17 11.90
CA TRP A 106 -10.34 -1.64 12.49
C TRP A 106 -11.40 -2.71 12.69
N LEU A 107 -11.63 -3.57 11.69
CA LEU A 107 -12.64 -4.63 11.78
C LEU A 107 -12.28 -5.64 12.87
N LEU A 108 -11.03 -6.09 12.88
CA LEU A 108 -10.53 -7.06 13.87
C LEU A 108 -10.39 -6.45 15.28
N SER A 109 -10.21 -5.14 15.42
CA SER A 109 -10.16 -4.48 16.74
C SER A 109 -11.47 -4.58 17.53
N LYS A 110 -12.56 -4.97 16.88
CA LYS A 110 -13.86 -5.24 17.51
C LYS A 110 -13.97 -6.67 18.04
N SER A 111 -13.03 -7.55 17.71
CA SER A 111 -13.01 -8.91 18.22
C SER A 111 -12.65 -8.91 19.71
N SER A 112 -13.17 -9.92 20.42
CA SER A 112 -12.74 -10.24 21.79
C SER A 112 -11.73 -11.38 21.82
N ASP A 113 -11.36 -11.91 20.65
CA ASP A 113 -10.33 -12.92 20.51
C ASP A 113 -8.94 -12.26 20.49
N SER A 114 -8.14 -12.50 21.53
CA SER A 114 -6.77 -11.99 21.68
C SER A 114 -5.80 -12.44 20.57
N THR A 115 -6.12 -13.54 19.87
CA THR A 115 -5.30 -14.05 18.76
C THR A 115 -5.39 -13.14 17.53
N THR A 116 -6.48 -12.39 17.36
CA THR A 116 -6.66 -11.43 16.27
C THR A 116 -5.67 -10.28 16.39
N GLU A 117 -5.61 -9.64 17.56
CA GLU A 117 -4.68 -8.56 17.88
C GLU A 117 -3.22 -9.03 17.80
N THR A 118 -2.93 -10.21 18.33
CA THR A 118 -1.58 -10.81 18.25
C THR A 118 -1.17 -11.04 16.78
N SER A 119 -2.10 -11.52 15.95
CA SER A 119 -1.82 -11.78 14.53
C SER A 119 -1.64 -10.49 13.73
N GLN A 120 -2.38 -9.43 14.06
CA GLN A 120 -2.14 -8.09 13.50
C GLN A 120 -0.74 -7.61 13.85
N LEU A 121 -0.31 -7.72 15.11
CA LEU A 121 1.01 -7.28 15.53
C LEU A 121 2.13 -8.02 14.80
N TRP A 122 2.00 -9.33 14.60
CA TRP A 122 2.95 -10.11 13.81
C TRP A 122 2.98 -9.68 12.35
N ALA A 123 1.82 -9.52 11.72
CA ALA A 123 1.73 -9.04 10.35
C ALA A 123 2.38 -7.65 10.20
N ILE A 124 2.08 -6.74 11.13
CA ILE A 124 2.68 -5.40 11.18
C ILE A 124 4.21 -5.48 11.36
N THR A 125 4.67 -6.36 12.24
CA THR A 125 6.11 -6.55 12.50
C THR A 125 6.83 -6.98 11.23
N VAL A 126 6.26 -7.91 10.47
CA VAL A 126 6.81 -8.34 9.18
C VAL A 126 6.86 -7.20 8.17
N GLU A 127 5.77 -6.44 8.01
CA GLU A 127 5.74 -5.30 7.08
C GLU A 127 6.73 -4.20 7.46
N SER A 128 6.76 -3.80 8.73
CA SER A 128 7.69 -2.77 9.21
C SER A 128 9.15 -3.25 9.11
N GLY A 129 9.42 -4.55 9.31
CA GLY A 129 10.75 -5.13 9.10
C GLY A 129 11.16 -5.12 7.63
N CYS A 130 10.25 -5.49 6.73
CA CYS A 130 10.44 -5.38 5.29
C CYS A 130 10.69 -3.92 4.87
N ASP A 131 9.94 -2.96 5.42
CA ASP A 131 10.10 -1.54 5.15
C ASP A 131 11.48 -1.00 5.57
N VAL A 132 11.98 -1.41 6.74
CA VAL A 132 13.37 -1.12 7.18
C VAL A 132 14.39 -1.66 6.18
N LEU A 133 14.23 -2.92 5.73
CA LEU A 133 15.14 -3.51 4.75
C LEU A 133 15.13 -2.77 3.41
N VAL A 134 13.96 -2.35 2.94
CA VAL A 134 13.83 -1.61 1.67
C VAL A 134 14.49 -0.25 1.76
N LYS A 135 14.29 0.48 2.88
CA LYS A 135 15.00 1.73 3.13
C LYS A 135 16.50 1.50 3.24
N LEU A 136 16.95 0.44 3.91
CA LEU A 136 18.39 0.15 4.03
C LEU A 136 19.02 -0.16 2.67
N PHE A 137 18.28 -0.89 1.83
CA PHE A 137 18.68 -1.14 0.45
C PHE A 137 18.81 0.17 -0.34
N MET A 138 17.82 1.08 -0.26
CA MET A 138 17.93 2.40 -0.91
C MET A 138 19.12 3.21 -0.43
N TYR A 139 19.40 3.18 0.88
CA TYR A 139 20.52 3.93 1.46
C TYR A 139 21.87 3.44 0.96
N THR A 140 22.02 2.11 0.86
CA THR A 140 23.28 1.48 0.41
C THR A 140 23.45 1.51 -1.10
N HIS A 141 22.35 1.49 -1.85
CA HIS A 141 22.32 1.49 -3.31
C HIS A 141 21.73 2.80 -3.85
N GLN A 142 22.20 3.94 -3.34
CA GLN A 142 21.64 5.23 -3.76
C GLN A 142 21.69 5.37 -5.30
N PRO A 143 20.58 5.79 -5.92
CA PRO A 143 20.51 5.94 -7.37
C PRO A 143 21.56 6.95 -7.85
N LYS A 144 22.49 6.49 -8.68
CA LYS A 144 23.71 7.25 -9.05
C LYS A 144 23.45 8.53 -9.86
N LYS A 145 22.23 8.78 -10.36
CA LYS A 145 22.01 9.81 -11.40
C LYS A 145 20.80 10.76 -11.26
N SER A 146 19.79 10.50 -10.42
CA SER A 146 18.56 11.32 -10.48
C SER A 146 17.83 11.60 -9.15
N LEU A 147 18.00 10.78 -8.12
CA LEU A 147 17.32 10.97 -6.84
C LEU A 147 18.31 11.28 -5.72
N LYS A 148 18.47 12.56 -5.40
CA LYS A 148 19.15 12.97 -4.17
C LYS A 148 18.09 13.10 -3.09
N PHE A 149 18.01 12.14 -2.19
CA PHE A 149 17.22 12.30 -0.98
C PHE A 149 17.89 13.31 -0.06
N ASP A 150 17.08 14.15 0.59
CA ASP A 150 17.53 14.92 1.74
C ASP A 150 17.96 13.93 2.84
N ASN A 151 19.25 13.86 3.13
CA ASN A 151 19.82 12.92 4.10
C ASN A 151 19.13 13.00 5.47
N LYS A 152 18.68 14.19 5.90
CA LYS A 152 17.99 14.36 7.19
C LYS A 152 16.60 13.75 7.14
N MET A 153 15.84 14.05 6.09
CA MET A 153 14.51 13.48 5.88
C MET A 153 14.56 11.96 5.76
N PHE A 154 15.52 11.44 4.98
CA PHE A 154 15.72 10.00 4.83
C PHE A 154 16.09 9.32 6.15
N SER A 155 16.98 9.93 6.94
CA SER A 155 17.35 9.41 8.27
C SER A 155 16.15 9.36 9.22
N SER A 156 15.26 10.36 9.16
CA SER A 156 14.01 10.37 9.93
C SER A 156 13.04 9.28 9.46
N LEU A 157 12.88 9.08 8.15
CA LEU A 157 12.05 8.01 7.60
C LEU A 157 12.57 6.62 8.00
N MET A 158 13.89 6.43 7.98
CA MET A 158 14.55 5.21 8.46
C MET A 158 14.31 5.01 9.96
N LEU A 159 14.56 6.03 10.78
CA LEU A 159 14.35 5.97 12.22
C LEU A 159 12.89 5.64 12.54
N ASN A 160 11.94 6.28 11.87
CA ASN A 160 10.52 5.96 12.01
C ASN A 160 10.24 4.49 11.68
N ALA A 161 10.73 3.97 10.54
CA ALA A 161 10.54 2.57 10.17
C ALA A 161 11.13 1.61 11.22
N MET A 162 12.34 1.90 11.72
CA MET A 162 12.98 1.12 12.78
C MET A 162 12.16 1.14 14.08
N MET A 163 11.67 2.31 14.50
CA MET A 163 10.84 2.43 15.70
C MET A 163 9.50 1.70 15.53
N MET A 164 8.87 1.80 14.37
CA MET A 164 7.66 1.03 14.04
C MET A 164 7.92 -0.46 14.16
N PHE A 165 9.03 -0.96 13.60
CA PHE A 165 9.42 -2.35 13.71
C PHE A 165 9.65 -2.78 15.16
N LEU A 166 10.48 -2.04 15.91
CA LEU A 166 10.84 -2.38 17.28
C LEU A 166 9.64 -2.37 18.24
N VAL A 167 8.76 -1.37 18.12
CA VAL A 167 7.55 -1.30 18.96
C VAL A 167 6.57 -2.42 18.62
N SER A 168 6.39 -2.71 17.33
CA SER A 168 5.54 -3.82 16.88
C SER A 168 6.07 -5.16 17.36
N LEU A 169 7.39 -5.37 17.21
CA LEU A 169 8.08 -6.57 17.67
C LEU A 169 7.97 -6.71 19.19
N PHE A 170 8.18 -5.64 19.95
CA PHE A 170 8.03 -5.66 21.40
C PHE A 170 6.62 -6.11 21.83
N PHE A 171 5.57 -5.53 21.24
CA PHE A 171 4.20 -5.94 21.56
C PHE A 171 3.88 -7.35 21.06
N ALA A 172 4.40 -7.76 19.90
CA ALA A 172 4.23 -9.10 19.36
C ALA A 172 4.87 -10.15 20.29
N LEU A 173 6.11 -9.90 20.75
CA LEU A 173 6.85 -10.78 21.67
C LEU A 173 6.23 -10.87 23.07
N ARG A 174 5.48 -9.84 23.51
CA ARG A 174 4.79 -9.85 24.80
C ARG A 174 3.39 -10.46 24.76
N SER A 175 2.89 -10.79 23.58
CA SER A 175 1.58 -11.41 23.45
C SER A 175 1.65 -12.87 23.93
N THR A 176 0.61 -13.37 24.58
CA THR A 176 0.60 -14.73 25.16
C THR A 176 0.07 -15.79 24.19
N ASP A 177 -0.69 -15.38 23.17
CA ASP A 177 -1.47 -16.29 22.32
C ASP A 177 -0.87 -16.44 20.92
N TRP A 178 0.29 -17.09 20.86
CA TRP A 178 1.08 -17.27 19.64
C TRP A 178 0.47 -18.26 18.66
N GLY A 179 -0.09 -19.38 19.16
CA GLY A 179 -0.56 -20.49 18.33
C GLY A 179 -1.92 -20.26 17.66
N GLY A 180 -2.76 -19.42 18.27
CA GLY A 180 -4.18 -19.38 17.93
C GLY A 180 -4.92 -20.67 18.35
N TYR A 181 -6.15 -20.83 17.87
CA TYR A 181 -6.97 -22.01 18.14
C TYR A 181 -6.71 -23.13 17.12
N ALA A 182 -7.08 -24.36 17.49
CA ALA A 182 -6.99 -25.51 16.58
C ALA A 182 -7.84 -25.27 15.32
N GLU A 183 -7.23 -25.49 14.16
CA GLU A 183 -7.88 -25.24 12.88
C GLU A 183 -8.94 -26.31 12.57
N GLN A 184 -10.12 -25.86 12.15
CA GLN A 184 -11.16 -26.73 11.61
C GLN A 184 -11.02 -26.86 10.10
N LEU A 185 -11.13 -28.07 9.56
CA LEU A 185 -11.16 -28.30 8.12
C LEU A 185 -12.47 -27.74 7.53
N SER A 186 -12.39 -26.57 6.89
CA SER A 186 -13.53 -25.90 6.27
C SER A 186 -13.13 -25.29 4.92
N ARG A 187 -14.10 -25.18 3.99
CA ARG A 187 -13.89 -24.54 2.67
C ARG A 187 -13.38 -23.10 2.81
N ARG A 188 -13.92 -22.35 3.79
CA ARG A 188 -13.46 -20.99 4.09
C ARG A 188 -11.98 -20.97 4.48
N ASN A 189 -11.53 -21.86 5.37
CA ASN A 189 -10.11 -21.94 5.73
C ASN A 189 -9.23 -22.29 4.52
N MET A 190 -9.72 -23.12 3.59
CA MET A 190 -9.02 -23.37 2.32
C MET A 190 -8.89 -22.09 1.47
N HIS A 191 -9.94 -21.28 1.35
CA HIS A 191 -9.87 -20.00 0.63
C HIS A 191 -8.90 -19.01 1.28
N ILE A 192 -8.88 -18.92 2.61
CA ILE A 192 -7.94 -18.09 3.36
C ILE A 192 -6.49 -18.54 3.12
N ARG A 193 -6.23 -19.85 3.15
CA ARG A 193 -4.89 -20.40 2.82
C ARG A 193 -4.47 -20.05 1.40
N LEU A 194 -5.39 -20.14 0.44
CA LEU A 194 -5.11 -19.77 -0.95
C LEU A 194 -4.83 -18.26 -1.09
N ASP A 195 -5.65 -17.41 -0.46
CA ASP A 195 -5.43 -15.95 -0.43
C ASP A 195 -4.06 -15.62 0.17
N SER A 196 -3.72 -16.24 1.30
CA SER A 196 -2.40 -16.13 1.91
C SER A 196 -1.26 -16.54 0.97
N LEU A 197 -1.37 -17.70 0.32
CA LEU A 197 -0.35 -18.21 -0.60
C LEU A 197 -0.14 -17.26 -1.79
N LEU A 198 -1.23 -16.80 -2.41
CA LEU A 198 -1.15 -15.88 -3.53
C LEU A 198 -0.51 -14.56 -3.11
N LEU A 199 -0.97 -13.95 -2.02
CA LEU A 199 -0.40 -12.72 -1.47
C LEU A 199 1.07 -12.88 -1.10
N PHE A 200 1.46 -14.03 -0.55
CA PHE A 200 2.85 -14.32 -0.21
C PHE A 200 3.72 -14.38 -1.46
N VAL A 201 3.32 -15.17 -2.46
CA VAL A 201 4.08 -15.30 -3.72
C VAL A 201 4.21 -13.95 -4.42
N PHE A 202 3.11 -13.21 -4.59
CA PHE A 202 3.17 -11.87 -5.18
C PHE A 202 3.99 -10.90 -4.34
N GLY A 203 3.84 -10.93 -3.01
CA GLY A 203 4.61 -10.10 -2.10
C GLY A 203 6.12 -10.34 -2.20
N VAL A 204 6.54 -11.61 -2.22
CA VAL A 204 7.94 -12.00 -2.40
C VAL A 204 8.46 -11.55 -3.78
N ILE A 205 7.71 -11.77 -4.86
CA ILE A 205 8.12 -11.35 -6.21
C ILE A 205 8.32 -9.83 -6.27
N CYS A 206 7.35 -9.03 -5.79
CA CYS A 206 7.46 -7.58 -5.74
C CYS A 206 8.64 -7.11 -4.87
N PHE A 207 8.92 -7.82 -3.77
CA PHE A 207 9.96 -7.43 -2.82
C PHE A 207 11.37 -7.80 -3.28
N VAL A 208 11.57 -9.03 -3.78
CA VAL A 208 12.88 -9.56 -4.16
C VAL A 208 13.21 -9.23 -5.62
N SER A 209 12.23 -9.29 -6.51
CA SER A 209 12.40 -9.10 -7.95
C SER A 209 11.44 -8.05 -8.52
N PRO A 210 11.48 -6.80 -8.02
CA PRO A 210 10.55 -5.74 -8.44
C PRO A 210 10.60 -5.45 -9.95
N SER A 211 11.76 -5.59 -10.59
CA SER A 211 11.90 -5.39 -12.04
C SER A 211 11.09 -6.41 -12.85
N LEU A 212 11.11 -7.68 -12.44
CA LEU A 212 10.31 -8.73 -13.09
C LEU A 212 8.83 -8.40 -12.98
N PHE A 213 8.38 -7.97 -11.81
CA PHE A 213 6.99 -7.60 -11.59
C PHE A 213 6.57 -6.40 -12.46
N LEU A 214 7.36 -5.32 -12.47
CA LEU A 214 7.05 -4.12 -13.24
C LEU A 214 7.04 -4.37 -14.74
N ASN A 215 8.01 -5.14 -15.26
CA ASN A 215 8.06 -5.50 -16.68
C ASN A 215 6.84 -6.32 -17.14
N CYS A 216 6.15 -7.01 -16.24
CA CYS A 216 4.91 -7.71 -16.55
C CYS A 216 3.66 -6.81 -16.51
N GLN A 217 3.74 -5.64 -15.89
CA GLN A 217 2.59 -4.75 -15.62
C GLN A 217 2.61 -3.46 -16.44
N THR A 218 3.81 -2.95 -16.75
CA THR A 218 3.99 -1.69 -17.46
C THR A 218 4.90 -1.85 -18.67
N ASP A 219 4.52 -1.21 -19.77
CA ASP A 219 5.34 -1.07 -20.98
C ASP A 219 6.36 0.08 -20.84
N ALA A 220 6.75 0.46 -19.62
CA ALA A 220 7.59 1.62 -19.39
C ALA A 220 9.00 1.36 -19.93
N GLU A 221 9.43 2.15 -20.91
CA GLU A 221 10.72 1.99 -21.59
C GLU A 221 11.94 2.18 -20.66
N ALA A 222 11.76 2.81 -19.50
CA ALA A 222 12.78 2.95 -18.48
C ALA A 222 12.19 2.78 -17.07
N THR A 223 12.49 1.65 -16.42
CA THR A 223 12.26 1.48 -14.98
C THR A 223 13.44 2.07 -14.23
N ASP A 224 13.24 3.17 -13.51
CA ASP A 224 14.27 3.72 -12.62
C ASP A 224 14.31 3.02 -11.25
N ASP A 225 15.34 3.33 -10.47
CA ASP A 225 15.54 2.75 -9.14
C ASP A 225 14.41 3.10 -8.14
N PHE A 226 13.70 4.21 -8.36
CA PHE A 226 12.63 4.64 -7.48
C PHE A 226 11.35 3.85 -7.72
N HIS A 227 11.05 3.47 -8.97
CA HIS A 227 10.03 2.46 -9.26
C HIS A 227 10.30 1.14 -8.54
N LEU A 228 11.55 0.67 -8.58
CA LEU A 228 11.94 -0.56 -7.91
C LEU A 228 11.74 -0.43 -6.40
N TYR A 229 12.08 0.72 -5.81
CA TYR A 229 11.78 0.99 -4.41
C TYR A 229 10.28 0.92 -4.09
N LEU A 230 9.44 1.66 -4.82
CA LEU A 230 8.00 1.67 -4.58
C LEU A 230 7.38 0.27 -4.75
N CYS A 231 7.83 -0.50 -5.74
CA CYS A 231 7.39 -1.87 -5.95
C CYS A 231 7.77 -2.79 -4.76
N ARG A 232 8.94 -2.60 -4.15
CA ARG A 232 9.29 -3.34 -2.93
C ARG A 232 8.41 -2.96 -1.74
N ILE A 233 8.02 -1.70 -1.61
CA ILE A 233 7.05 -1.26 -0.59
C ILE A 233 5.69 -1.93 -0.81
N VAL A 234 5.21 -2.02 -2.06
CA VAL A 234 4.03 -2.83 -2.40
C VAL A 234 4.20 -4.28 -1.92
N GLY A 235 5.35 -4.88 -2.18
CA GLY A 235 5.69 -6.23 -1.71
C GLY A 235 5.59 -6.39 -0.19
N ALA A 236 6.11 -5.42 0.58
CA ALA A 236 6.04 -5.43 2.05
C ALA A 236 4.58 -5.44 2.56
N TYR A 237 3.70 -4.63 1.95
CA TYR A 237 2.28 -4.63 2.30
C TYR A 237 1.53 -5.90 1.88
N LEU A 238 1.91 -6.53 0.76
CA LEU A 238 1.36 -7.82 0.37
C LEU A 238 1.79 -8.92 1.35
N LEU A 239 3.03 -8.89 1.84
CA LEU A 239 3.51 -9.79 2.89
C LEU A 239 2.75 -9.60 4.20
N TYR A 240 2.44 -8.36 4.61
CA TYR A 240 1.53 -8.10 5.74
C TYR A 240 0.21 -8.85 5.59
N LYS A 241 -0.46 -8.67 4.43
CA LYS A 241 -1.74 -9.31 4.16
C LYS A 241 -1.62 -10.84 4.15
N ALA A 242 -0.54 -11.36 3.55
CA ALA A 242 -0.28 -12.79 3.49
C ALA A 242 -0.18 -13.42 4.88
N ILE A 243 0.58 -12.78 5.79
CA ILE A 243 0.75 -13.22 7.17
C ILE A 243 -0.56 -13.11 7.93
N LEU A 244 -1.29 -12.00 7.79
CA LEU A 244 -2.59 -11.85 8.46
C LEU A 244 -3.59 -12.92 8.00
N SER A 245 -3.65 -13.20 6.70
CA SER A 245 -4.48 -14.25 6.11
C SER A 245 -4.08 -15.64 6.62
N ALA A 246 -2.78 -15.99 6.56
CA ALA A 246 -2.26 -17.26 7.08
C ALA A 246 -2.66 -17.50 8.55
N ARG A 247 -2.57 -16.45 9.36
CA ARG A 247 -2.87 -16.49 10.79
C ARG A 247 -4.37 -16.59 11.10
N SER A 248 -5.20 -15.99 10.25
CA SER A 248 -6.65 -15.92 10.45
C SER A 248 -7.36 -17.28 10.44
N VAL A 249 -6.76 -18.32 9.84
CA VAL A 249 -7.32 -19.69 9.89
C VAL A 249 -7.50 -20.19 11.33
N ASN A 250 -6.68 -19.70 12.26
CA ASN A 250 -6.67 -20.04 13.68
C ASN A 250 -7.51 -19.09 14.55
N PHE A 251 -8.26 -18.14 13.96
CA PHE A 251 -9.17 -17.30 14.74
C PHE A 251 -10.34 -18.12 15.28
N LEU A 252 -10.76 -17.81 16.51
CA LEU A 252 -11.87 -18.48 17.18
C LEU A 252 -13.19 -18.24 16.46
N ARG A 253 -13.40 -17.01 15.99
CA ARG A 253 -14.67 -16.57 15.40
C ARG A 253 -14.58 -16.47 13.90
N ASP A 254 -15.62 -17.01 13.28
CA ASP A 254 -15.86 -16.93 11.86
C ASP A 254 -16.01 -15.49 11.34
N SER A 255 -16.63 -14.61 12.14
CA SER A 255 -16.74 -13.18 11.82
C SER A 255 -15.39 -12.50 11.63
N ASP A 256 -14.35 -12.94 12.34
CA ASP A 256 -13.02 -12.34 12.28
C ASP A 256 -12.28 -12.82 11.03
N LYS A 257 -12.52 -14.06 10.62
CA LYS A 257 -12.06 -14.61 9.33
C LYS A 257 -12.69 -13.86 8.16
N ASP A 258 -14.00 -13.67 8.24
CA ASP A 258 -14.77 -12.93 7.23
C ASP A 258 -14.31 -11.47 7.16
N ALA A 259 -13.95 -10.85 8.29
CA ALA A 259 -13.37 -9.50 8.32
C ALA A 259 -12.06 -9.39 7.53
N VAL A 260 -11.16 -10.39 7.64
CA VAL A 260 -9.90 -10.44 6.87
C VAL A 260 -10.22 -10.54 5.38
N ILE A 261 -11.03 -11.52 4.96
CA ILE A 261 -11.42 -11.72 3.55
C ILE A 261 -12.09 -10.46 3.00
N PHE A 262 -13.03 -9.88 3.74
CA PHE A 262 -13.78 -8.70 3.33
C PHE A 262 -12.87 -7.49 3.13
N SER A 263 -11.92 -7.26 4.04
CA SER A 263 -10.95 -6.18 3.88
C SER A 263 -10.08 -6.39 2.65
N HIS A 264 -9.60 -7.61 2.41
CA HIS A 264 -8.78 -7.95 1.24
C HIS A 264 -9.56 -7.74 -0.06
N LEU A 265 -10.81 -8.21 -0.10
CA LEU A 265 -11.73 -8.02 -1.22
C LEU A 265 -11.91 -6.55 -1.58
N ILE A 266 -12.19 -5.68 -0.58
CA ILE A 266 -12.30 -4.24 -0.82
C ILE A 266 -11.00 -3.69 -1.41
N GLY A 267 -9.86 -4.10 -0.86
CA GLY A 267 -8.55 -3.72 -1.39
C GLY A 267 -8.41 -4.11 -2.86
N TYR A 268 -8.71 -5.36 -3.22
CA TYR A 268 -8.62 -5.83 -4.61
C TYR A 268 -9.55 -5.06 -5.55
N LEU A 269 -10.79 -4.77 -5.13
CA LEU A 269 -11.73 -3.98 -5.93
C LEU A 269 -11.20 -2.57 -6.20
N MET A 270 -10.60 -1.92 -5.18
CA MET A 270 -9.96 -0.61 -5.35
C MET A 270 -8.74 -0.69 -6.29
N LEU A 271 -7.92 -1.74 -6.18
CA LEU A 271 -6.75 -1.94 -7.04
C LEU A 271 -7.14 -2.18 -8.49
N ILE A 272 -8.14 -3.02 -8.73
CA ILE A 272 -8.71 -3.25 -10.06
C ILE A 272 -9.23 -1.94 -10.65
N THR A 273 -9.88 -1.09 -9.84
CA THR A 273 -10.37 0.22 -10.28
C THR A 273 -9.21 1.13 -10.71
N VAL A 274 -8.14 1.22 -9.92
CA VAL A 274 -6.96 2.01 -10.27
C VAL A 274 -6.26 1.46 -11.52
N PHE A 275 -6.15 0.13 -11.63
CA PHE A 275 -5.59 -0.51 -12.81
C PHE A 275 -6.44 -0.23 -14.06
N ALA A 276 -7.76 -0.42 -14.00
CA ALA A 276 -8.65 -0.18 -15.11
C ALA A 276 -8.59 1.29 -15.58
N VAL A 277 -8.60 2.25 -14.66
CA VAL A 277 -8.47 3.68 -15.00
C VAL A 277 -7.10 3.97 -15.64
N GLY A 278 -6.02 3.38 -15.13
CA GLY A 278 -4.68 3.51 -15.71
C GLY A 278 -4.61 2.94 -17.13
N GLN A 279 -5.20 1.77 -17.36
CA GLN A 279 -5.22 1.13 -18.68
C GLN A 279 -6.09 1.88 -19.69
N ILE A 280 -7.26 2.40 -19.28
CA ILE A 280 -8.12 3.21 -20.17
C ILE A 280 -7.37 4.44 -20.71
N LYS A 281 -6.59 5.13 -19.86
CA LYS A 281 -5.78 6.28 -20.27
C LYS A 281 -4.67 5.88 -21.26
N ASN A 282 -4.10 4.69 -21.11
CA ASN A 282 -3.15 4.12 -22.07
C ASN A 282 -3.82 3.65 -23.38
N TRP A 283 -5.08 3.22 -23.33
CA TRP A 283 -5.86 2.81 -24.51
C TRP A 283 -6.24 3.98 -25.43
N GLU A 284 -6.42 5.17 -24.87
CA GLU A 284 -6.65 6.39 -25.67
C GLU A 284 -5.38 6.84 -26.41
N THR A 285 -4.20 6.47 -25.90
CA THR A 285 -2.90 6.89 -26.45
C THR A 285 -2.22 5.84 -27.33
N LYS A 286 -2.54 4.55 -27.21
CA LYS A 286 -2.01 3.48 -28.07
C LYS A 286 -3.11 2.64 -28.72
N SER A 287 -2.99 2.46 -30.05
CA SER A 287 -3.80 1.59 -30.92
C SER A 287 -3.59 0.08 -30.63
N ILE A 288 -3.71 -0.36 -29.38
CA ILE A 288 -3.59 -1.78 -29.00
C ILE A 288 -4.86 -2.19 -28.26
N LYS A 289 -5.91 -2.44 -29.04
CA LYS A 289 -7.24 -2.80 -28.53
C LYS A 289 -7.45 -4.30 -28.30
N SER A 290 -6.59 -5.20 -28.78
CA SER A 290 -6.93 -6.64 -28.83
C SER A 290 -6.31 -7.53 -27.74
N ALA A 291 -5.11 -7.21 -27.24
CA ALA A 291 -4.42 -8.04 -26.24
C ALA A 291 -4.82 -7.66 -24.79
N ALA A 292 -4.95 -6.37 -24.50
CA ALA A 292 -5.27 -5.87 -23.16
C ALA A 292 -6.72 -6.14 -22.74
N LEU A 293 -7.68 -6.06 -23.68
CA LEU A 293 -9.08 -6.41 -23.44
C LEU A 293 -9.23 -7.89 -23.07
N LYS A 294 -8.50 -8.79 -23.74
CA LYS A 294 -8.43 -10.20 -23.35
C LYS A 294 -7.88 -10.41 -21.94
N SER A 295 -6.79 -9.73 -21.58
CA SER A 295 -6.23 -9.87 -20.22
C SER A 295 -7.13 -9.30 -19.12
N VAL A 296 -7.83 -8.20 -19.38
CA VAL A 296 -8.78 -7.63 -18.40
C VAL A 296 -10.01 -8.52 -18.26
N ASP A 297 -10.55 -9.04 -19.37
CA ASP A 297 -11.67 -9.98 -19.36
C ASP A 297 -11.28 -11.30 -18.69
N GLU A 298 -10.07 -11.81 -18.92
CA GLU A 298 -9.55 -13.02 -18.27
C GLU A 298 -9.29 -12.81 -16.78
N ILE A 299 -8.74 -11.65 -16.36
CA ILE A 299 -8.56 -11.30 -14.94
C ILE A 299 -9.92 -11.12 -14.26
N PHE A 300 -10.88 -10.45 -14.90
CA PHE A 300 -12.25 -10.32 -14.38
C PHE A 300 -12.96 -11.67 -14.34
N LEU A 301 -12.73 -12.56 -15.31
CA LEU A 301 -13.30 -13.89 -15.33
C LEU A 301 -12.71 -14.76 -14.22
N VAL A 302 -11.39 -14.75 -14.02
CA VAL A 302 -10.71 -15.46 -12.94
C VAL A 302 -11.16 -14.90 -11.58
N PHE A 303 -11.23 -13.57 -11.44
CA PHE A 303 -11.70 -12.93 -10.23
C PHE A 303 -13.18 -13.25 -9.94
N ASN A 304 -14.07 -13.15 -10.94
CA ASN A 304 -15.48 -13.50 -10.79
C ASN A 304 -15.69 -15.00 -10.53
N THR A 305 -14.85 -15.86 -11.10
CA THR A 305 -14.92 -17.31 -10.86
C THR A 305 -14.48 -17.63 -9.43
N VAL A 306 -13.37 -17.04 -8.97
CA VAL A 306 -12.90 -17.18 -7.58
C VAL A 306 -13.89 -16.54 -6.59
N PHE A 307 -14.50 -15.40 -6.94
CA PHE A 307 -15.50 -14.69 -6.15
C PHE A 307 -16.83 -15.46 -6.05
N ALA A 308 -17.33 -15.99 -7.17
CA ALA A 308 -18.55 -16.79 -7.21
C ALA A 308 -18.39 -18.15 -6.52
N MET A 309 -17.16 -18.69 -6.49
CA MET A 309 -16.85 -19.95 -5.79
C MET A 309 -16.61 -19.76 -4.28
N SER A 310 -16.25 -18.57 -3.81
CA SER A 310 -15.80 -18.34 -2.42
C SER A 310 -16.86 -17.79 -1.47
N MET A 311 -18.00 -17.31 -1.98
CA MET A 311 -19.05 -16.77 -1.13
C MET A 311 -20.41 -17.43 -1.42
N ASP A 312 -21.01 -18.02 -0.40
CA ASP A 312 -22.48 -18.05 -0.26
C ASP A 312 -22.93 -16.60 -0.05
N ILE A 313 -22.92 -15.82 -1.13
CA ILE A 313 -23.32 -14.42 -1.12
C ILE A 313 -24.78 -14.39 -0.65
N PRO A 314 -25.11 -13.64 0.43
CA PRO A 314 -26.50 -13.43 0.82
C PRO A 314 -27.30 -12.99 -0.41
N LYS A 315 -28.42 -13.67 -0.71
CA LYS A 315 -29.23 -13.51 -1.94
C LYS A 315 -29.58 -12.05 -2.34
N TYR A 316 -29.41 -11.09 -1.42
CA TYR A 316 -29.61 -9.66 -1.68
C TYR A 316 -28.43 -9.01 -2.45
N LEU A 317 -27.18 -9.41 -2.21
CA LEU A 317 -25.99 -8.83 -2.89
C LEU A 317 -25.88 -9.30 -4.35
N THR A 318 -26.26 -10.55 -4.63
CA THR A 318 -26.36 -11.10 -5.99
C THR A 318 -27.38 -10.36 -6.86
N LYS A 319 -28.50 -9.89 -6.28
CA LYS A 319 -29.50 -9.08 -6.99
C LYS A 319 -29.01 -7.67 -7.35
N ILE A 320 -28.05 -7.12 -6.61
CA ILE A 320 -27.55 -5.75 -6.84
C ILE A 320 -26.36 -5.75 -7.81
N LEU A 321 -25.46 -6.72 -7.69
CA LEU A 321 -24.19 -6.74 -8.44
C LEU A 321 -24.35 -7.30 -9.87
N ILE A 322 -25.19 -8.32 -10.07
CA ILE A 322 -25.30 -9.01 -11.38
C ILE A 322 -25.96 -8.15 -12.47
N PRO A 323 -27.07 -7.41 -12.22
CA PRO A 323 -27.72 -6.65 -13.29
C PRO A 323 -26.93 -5.44 -13.77
N ARG A 324 -26.00 -4.90 -12.96
CA ARG A 324 -25.20 -3.72 -13.32
C ARG A 324 -23.89 -4.07 -14.03
N VAL A 325 -23.31 -5.24 -13.77
CA VAL A 325 -22.08 -5.70 -14.42
C VAL A 325 -22.34 -6.28 -15.83
N LEU A 326 -23.56 -6.78 -16.09
CA LEU A 326 -23.92 -7.37 -17.38
C LEU A 326 -24.56 -6.39 -18.40
N GLN A 327 -24.67 -5.10 -18.07
CA GLN A 327 -25.05 -4.09 -19.06
C GLN A 327 -23.82 -3.69 -19.88
N VAL A 328 -23.38 -4.60 -20.76
CA VAL A 328 -22.48 -4.26 -21.85
C VAL A 328 -23.22 -3.23 -22.74
N PRO A 329 -22.65 -2.04 -22.98
CA PRO A 329 -23.24 -1.04 -23.87
C PRO A 329 -23.58 -1.67 -25.23
N GLN A 330 -24.75 -1.38 -25.80
CA GLN A 330 -25.20 -1.96 -27.08
C GLN A 330 -24.19 -1.72 -28.23
N ASP A 331 -23.33 -0.71 -28.09
CA ASP A 331 -22.28 -0.38 -29.04
C ASP A 331 -21.15 -1.43 -29.08
N LEU A 332 -20.89 -2.13 -27.97
CA LEU A 332 -19.91 -3.21 -27.88
C LEU A 332 -20.45 -4.54 -28.43
N GLN A 333 -21.77 -4.74 -28.43
CA GLN A 333 -22.39 -5.95 -29.01
C GLN A 333 -22.26 -5.99 -30.55
N ARG A 334 -22.05 -4.86 -31.21
CA ARG A 334 -21.80 -4.81 -32.66
C ARG A 334 -20.41 -5.30 -33.06
N ILE A 335 -19.42 -5.21 -32.16
CA ILE A 335 -18.02 -5.57 -32.44
C ILE A 335 -17.80 -7.10 -32.31
N VAL A 336 -18.62 -7.80 -31.52
CA VAL A 336 -18.49 -9.25 -31.26
C VAL A 336 -19.14 -10.13 -32.34
N LYS A 337 -19.73 -9.55 -33.40
CA LYS A 337 -20.13 -10.32 -34.60
C LYS A 337 -18.91 -10.63 -35.48
N ILE A 338 -17.93 -11.38 -34.98
CA ILE A 338 -16.91 -12.03 -35.81
C ILE A 338 -16.93 -13.54 -35.54
N LYS A 339 -17.52 -14.24 -36.53
CA LYS A 339 -17.43 -15.67 -36.89
C LYS A 339 -17.35 -16.69 -35.75
N ARG A 340 -18.50 -17.29 -35.45
CA ARG A 340 -18.58 -18.70 -35.04
C ARG A 340 -18.05 -19.56 -36.19
N PHE A 341 -17.01 -20.33 -35.92
CA PHE A 341 -16.76 -21.63 -36.54
C PHE A 341 -16.88 -22.68 -35.44
#